data_AF-A0AAW5VQK1-F1
#
_entry.id   AF-A0AAW5VQK1-F1
#
_cell.length_a   1.000
_cell.length_b   1.000
_cell.length_c   1.000
_cell.angle_alpha   90.00
_cell.angle_beta   90.00
_cell.angle_gamma   90.00
#
_symmetry.space_group_name_H-M   'P 1'
#
loop_
_entity.id
_entity.type
_entity.pdbx_description
1 polymer ?
#
loop_
_entity_poly.entity_id
_entity_poly.type
_entity_poly.pdbx_seq_one_letter_code
_entity_poly.pdbx_strand_id
1 'polypeptide(L)'
;MKAKKSNTKTKKKPILSKRSTNKQTIPSKSKTTSKKTSSVTESEPLKQMYQSTTELIDTIHEYSIGHEIANAVTHGIGGGLSIAGLSLLLTVAVLYGDVWHIVSSAIYGATLILLYLASTLYHGIYHSATKRIFKVIDHASIYLLIAGTYTPFTLVSLREHSQWGWTLFLVVWILAFAGVLLLLLFPGKYSGARVVVYILMGWLAIFVVKDIRQAIGVGGISWLVAGGLSYTIGVIFYLWDRLPFNHAIWHLFVLSGSLCHFFAILFYVLPPIRN
;
A
#
# COMPACT_ATOMS: atom_id res chain seq x y z
N MET A 1 -20.07 -51.69 13.39
CA MET A 1 -21.48 -52.11 13.57
C MET A 1 -22.42 -50.92 13.29
N LYS A 2 -23.64 -51.21 12.77
CA LYS A 2 -24.90 -50.41 12.67
C LYS A 2 -24.83 -48.91 13.08
N ALA A 3 -25.19 -47.89 12.28
CA ALA A 3 -26.39 -47.64 11.43
C ALA A 3 -27.68 -47.20 12.19
N LYS A 4 -28.11 -45.93 11.98
CA LYS A 4 -29.48 -45.33 11.98
C LYS A 4 -29.32 -43.80 11.85
N LYS A 5 -29.95 -42.99 10.98
CA LYS A 5 -31.26 -42.93 10.29
C LYS A 5 -32.49 -42.64 11.20
N SER A 6 -33.01 -41.40 11.16
CA SER A 6 -34.42 -40.94 11.28
C SER A 6 -34.42 -39.42 11.57
N ASN A 7 -34.99 -38.44 10.84
CA ASN A 7 -36.16 -38.28 9.94
C ASN A 7 -37.40 -37.62 10.60
N THR A 8 -38.01 -36.64 9.91
CA THR A 8 -39.33 -35.97 10.12
C THR A 8 -39.56 -35.19 11.44
N LYS A 9 -40.27 -34.05 11.48
CA LYS A 9 -41.68 -33.84 11.04
C LYS A 9 -42.08 -32.38 10.75
N THR A 10 -43.07 -32.28 9.87
CA THR A 10 -43.88 -31.12 9.47
C THR A 10 -44.84 -30.62 10.58
N LYS A 11 -45.20 -29.32 10.58
CA LYS A 11 -46.43 -28.78 11.21
C LYS A 11 -47.10 -27.74 10.29
N LYS A 12 -48.44 -27.62 10.36
CA LYS A 12 -49.31 -26.85 9.44
C LYS A 12 -50.48 -26.20 10.22
N LYS A 13 -50.86 -24.95 9.85
CA LYS A 13 -52.15 -24.25 10.17
C LYS A 13 -52.43 -23.94 11.67
N PRO A 14 -53.47 -23.11 12.04
CA PRO A 14 -54.53 -22.42 11.26
C PRO A 14 -54.61 -20.86 11.43
N ILE A 15 -55.11 -20.07 10.45
CA ILE A 15 -56.49 -19.48 10.27
C ILE A 15 -56.97 -18.47 11.32
N LEU A 16 -57.29 -17.23 10.88
CA LEU A 16 -58.28 -16.25 11.40
C LEU A 16 -58.50 -15.15 10.32
N SER A 17 -59.31 -14.09 10.52
CA SER A 17 -60.76 -14.07 10.18
C SER A 17 -61.37 -12.64 10.13
N LYS A 18 -62.04 -12.27 9.02
CA LYS A 18 -62.95 -11.07 8.84
C LYS A 18 -62.21 -9.69 8.83
N ARG A 19 -62.76 -8.56 8.35
CA ARG A 19 -64.13 -8.19 7.86
C ARG A 19 -64.04 -7.07 6.78
N SER A 20 -65.17 -6.77 6.13
CA SER A 20 -65.39 -5.82 5.02
C SER A 20 -65.49 -4.33 5.38
N THR A 21 -65.28 -3.44 4.40
CA THR A 21 -66.18 -2.28 4.13
C THR A 21 -66.22 -1.90 2.65
N ASN A 22 -67.28 -1.16 2.29
CA ASN A 22 -67.67 -0.66 0.97
C ASN A 22 -67.56 0.89 1.00
N LYS A 23 -67.66 1.71 -0.07
CA LYS A 23 -68.17 1.57 -1.45
C LYS A 23 -67.72 2.79 -2.27
N GLN A 24 -67.33 2.67 -3.55
CA GLN A 24 -67.74 3.59 -4.66
C GLN A 24 -67.05 3.32 -6.01
N THR A 25 -67.77 3.66 -7.09
CA THR A 25 -67.53 3.28 -8.49
C THR A 25 -67.31 4.49 -9.40
N ILE A 26 -66.37 4.40 -10.35
CA ILE A 26 -66.34 5.22 -11.57
C ILE A 26 -66.08 4.27 -12.77
N PRO A 27 -66.89 4.30 -13.85
CA PRO A 27 -66.72 3.39 -14.99
C PRO A 27 -65.94 4.03 -16.14
N SER A 28 -64.95 3.33 -16.71
CA SER A 28 -64.49 3.59 -18.09
C SER A 28 -63.69 2.44 -18.70
N LYS A 29 -64.32 1.78 -19.68
CA LYS A 29 -63.75 1.16 -20.91
C LYS A 29 -62.46 0.32 -20.80
N SER A 30 -62.62 -0.95 -21.18
CA SER A 30 -61.54 -1.84 -21.58
C SER A 30 -60.64 -1.27 -22.69
N LYS A 31 -59.32 -1.42 -22.53
CA LYS A 31 -58.42 -1.83 -23.62
C LYS A 31 -57.15 -2.45 -23.05
N THR A 32 -57.06 -3.77 -23.16
CA THR A 32 -55.92 -4.58 -22.72
C THR A 32 -54.72 -4.31 -23.62
N THR A 33 -53.84 -3.39 -23.24
CA THR A 33 -52.53 -3.21 -23.90
C THR A 33 -51.47 -3.91 -23.07
N SER A 34 -51.17 -5.16 -23.44
CA SER A 34 -50.02 -5.89 -22.92
C SER A 34 -48.75 -5.12 -23.27
N LYS A 35 -48.17 -4.42 -22.29
CA LYS A 35 -46.91 -3.69 -22.44
C LYS A 35 -45.79 -4.72 -22.49
N LYS A 36 -45.52 -5.23 -23.70
CA LYS A 36 -44.41 -6.14 -23.99
C LYS A 36 -43.10 -5.42 -23.63
N THR A 37 -42.58 -5.66 -22.43
CA THR A 37 -41.22 -5.32 -22.05
C THR A 37 -40.29 -6.17 -22.90
N SER A 38 -39.93 -5.62 -24.06
CA SER A 38 -38.88 -6.17 -24.91
C SER A 38 -37.59 -6.22 -24.12
N SER A 39 -37.19 -7.42 -23.71
CA SER A 39 -35.82 -7.70 -23.29
C SER A 39 -34.89 -7.29 -24.43
N VAL A 40 -34.19 -6.17 -24.24
CA VAL A 40 -33.19 -5.69 -25.21
C VAL A 40 -32.10 -6.75 -25.25
N THR A 41 -32.12 -7.56 -26.31
CA THR A 41 -31.06 -8.50 -26.61
C THR A 41 -29.91 -7.66 -27.14
N GLU A 42 -28.90 -7.47 -26.28
CA GLU A 42 -27.68 -6.77 -26.62
C GLU A 42 -27.07 -7.41 -27.86
N SER A 43 -26.91 -6.62 -28.93
CA SER A 43 -26.57 -7.17 -30.24
C SER A 43 -25.10 -7.61 -30.26
N GLU A 44 -24.81 -8.73 -30.94
CA GLU A 44 -23.44 -9.28 -31.03
C GLU A 44 -22.38 -8.22 -31.44
N PRO A 45 -22.64 -7.24 -32.34
CA PRO A 45 -21.67 -6.17 -32.61
C PRO A 45 -21.33 -5.27 -31.41
N LEU A 46 -22.31 -4.99 -30.53
CA LEU A 46 -22.06 -4.20 -29.31
C LEU A 46 -21.24 -5.01 -28.29
N LYS A 47 -21.55 -6.30 -28.16
CA LYS A 47 -20.82 -7.23 -27.29
C LYS A 47 -19.37 -7.43 -27.75
N GLN A 48 -19.16 -7.54 -29.06
CA GLN A 48 -17.84 -7.65 -29.67
C GLN A 48 -17.04 -6.32 -29.58
N MET A 49 -17.70 -5.17 -29.75
CA MET A 49 -17.12 -3.86 -29.48
C MET A 49 -16.72 -3.72 -28.00
N TYR A 50 -17.60 -4.09 -27.08
CA TYR A 50 -17.33 -4.06 -25.64
C TYR A 50 -16.13 -4.94 -25.29
N GLN A 51 -16.10 -6.20 -25.75
CA GLN A 51 -14.97 -7.11 -25.55
C GLN A 51 -13.65 -6.55 -26.12
N SER A 52 -13.65 -6.06 -27.36
CA SER A 52 -12.46 -5.46 -27.97
C SER A 52 -12.00 -4.20 -27.22
N THR A 53 -12.92 -3.40 -26.68
CA THR A 53 -12.59 -2.23 -25.87
C THR A 53 -12.01 -2.65 -24.51
N THR A 54 -12.54 -3.71 -23.89
CA THR A 54 -12.01 -4.28 -22.65
C THR A 54 -10.61 -4.87 -22.85
N GLU A 55 -10.38 -5.65 -23.90
CA GLU A 55 -9.05 -6.18 -24.25
C GLU A 55 -8.03 -5.06 -24.55
N LEU A 56 -8.46 -3.96 -25.18
CA LEU A 56 -7.61 -2.80 -25.43
C LEU A 56 -7.28 -2.03 -24.14
N ILE A 57 -8.20 -1.97 -23.18
CA ILE A 57 -7.97 -1.38 -21.85
C ILE A 57 -7.03 -2.28 -21.02
N ASP A 58 -7.25 -3.59 -21.01
CA ASP A 58 -6.41 -4.57 -20.30
C ASP A 58 -5.00 -4.67 -20.90
N THR A 59 -4.80 -4.41 -22.19
CA THR A 59 -3.44 -4.30 -22.78
C THR A 59 -2.73 -2.98 -22.47
N ILE A 60 -3.44 -1.97 -21.94
CA ILE A 60 -2.86 -0.70 -21.46
C ILE A 60 -2.62 -0.72 -19.93
N HIS A 61 -3.35 -1.58 -19.20
CA HIS A 61 -3.32 -1.66 -17.73
C HIS A 61 -2.82 -3.03 -17.24
N GLU A 62 -1.73 -3.04 -16.46
CA GLU A 62 -1.18 -4.28 -15.87
C GLU A 62 -2.10 -4.94 -14.82
N TYR A 63 -3.11 -4.22 -14.33
CA TYR A 63 -4.03 -4.67 -13.31
C TYR A 63 -5.47 -4.27 -13.68
N SER A 64 -6.45 -5.12 -13.32
CA SER A 64 -7.86 -4.77 -13.51
C SER A 64 -8.27 -3.61 -12.61
N ILE A 65 -9.30 -2.85 -13.01
CA ILE A 65 -9.76 -1.62 -12.34
C ILE A 65 -9.92 -1.79 -10.81
N GLY A 66 -10.46 -2.91 -10.35
CA GLY A 66 -10.62 -3.19 -8.91
C GLY A 66 -9.29 -3.33 -8.15
N HIS A 67 -8.26 -3.89 -8.79
CA HIS A 67 -6.91 -3.98 -8.23
C HIS A 67 -6.23 -2.61 -8.19
N GLU A 68 -6.34 -1.82 -9.27
CA GLU A 68 -5.82 -0.45 -9.32
C GLU A 68 -6.44 0.44 -8.23
N ILE A 69 -7.75 0.34 -8.00
CA ILE A 69 -8.43 1.06 -6.91
C ILE A 69 -7.91 0.59 -5.54
N ALA A 70 -7.76 -0.71 -5.30
CA ALA A 70 -7.22 -1.23 -4.03
C ALA A 70 -5.77 -0.76 -3.77
N ASN A 71 -4.93 -0.76 -4.80
CA ASN A 71 -3.56 -0.28 -4.74
C ASN A 71 -3.50 1.23 -4.45
N ALA A 72 -4.33 2.03 -5.14
CA ALA A 72 -4.41 3.47 -4.94
C ALA A 72 -4.96 3.85 -3.56
N VAL A 73 -5.97 3.14 -3.04
CA VAL A 73 -6.56 3.42 -1.71
C VAL A 73 -5.59 3.05 -0.58
N THR A 74 -4.93 1.89 -0.66
CA THR A 74 -3.97 1.45 0.38
C THR A 74 -2.79 2.41 0.51
N HIS A 75 -2.18 2.83 -0.60
CA HIS A 75 -1.12 3.83 -0.57
C HIS A 75 -1.61 5.26 -0.36
N GLY A 76 -2.84 5.62 -0.75
CA GLY A 76 -3.44 6.92 -0.41
C GLY A 76 -3.59 7.12 1.09
N ILE A 77 -4.02 6.08 1.81
CA ILE A 77 -4.02 6.06 3.29
C ILE A 77 -2.59 6.20 3.84
N GLY A 78 -1.62 5.47 3.28
CA GLY A 78 -0.20 5.60 3.62
C GLY A 78 0.34 7.01 3.45
N GLY A 79 -0.06 7.73 2.40
CA GLY A 79 0.30 9.12 2.14
C GLY A 79 -0.24 10.07 3.22
N GLY A 80 -1.52 9.94 3.57
CA GLY A 80 -2.13 10.70 4.67
C GLY A 80 -1.45 10.44 6.03
N LEU A 81 -1.19 9.17 6.34
CA LEU A 81 -0.44 8.78 7.55
C LEU A 81 1.00 9.32 7.55
N SER A 82 1.64 9.40 6.39
CA SER A 82 3.01 9.91 6.27
C SER A 82 3.10 11.43 6.45
N ILE A 83 2.09 12.18 6.00
CA ILE A 83 1.99 13.62 6.31
C ILE A 83 1.82 13.82 7.83
N ALA A 84 0.87 13.12 8.44
CA ALA A 84 0.65 13.20 9.90
C ALA A 84 1.88 12.77 10.71
N GLY A 85 2.55 11.69 10.29
CA GLY A 85 3.78 11.18 10.89
C GLY A 85 4.94 12.15 10.76
N LEU A 86 5.17 12.71 9.57
CA LEU A 86 6.19 13.74 9.37
C LEU A 86 5.93 14.96 10.25
N SER A 87 4.68 15.45 10.31
CA SER A 87 4.31 16.55 11.19
C SER A 87 4.65 16.27 12.65
N LEU A 88 4.29 15.07 13.16
CA LEU A 88 4.59 14.68 14.55
C LEU A 88 6.10 14.57 14.80
N LEU A 89 6.87 13.92 13.92
CA LEU A 89 8.33 13.80 14.07
C LEU A 89 9.00 15.18 14.06
N LEU A 90 8.58 16.09 13.17
CA LEU A 90 9.11 17.46 13.13
C LEU A 90 8.73 18.25 14.39
N THR A 91 7.49 18.14 14.89
CA THR A 91 7.10 18.79 16.15
C THR A 91 7.97 18.32 17.31
N VAL A 92 8.18 17.01 17.47
CA VAL A 92 9.04 16.47 18.54
C VAL A 92 10.50 16.88 18.35
N ALA A 93 11.03 16.80 17.12
CA ALA A 93 12.41 17.17 16.82
C ALA A 93 12.69 18.67 17.03
N VAL A 94 11.73 19.56 16.74
CA VAL A 94 11.85 21.00 16.96
C VAL A 94 11.73 21.37 18.44
N LEU A 95 10.83 20.71 19.19
CA LEU A 95 10.60 21.02 20.61
C LEU A 95 11.68 20.48 21.54
N TYR A 96 12.25 19.30 21.23
CA TYR A 96 13.12 18.57 22.16
C TYR A 96 14.49 18.17 21.59
N GLY A 97 14.72 18.33 20.28
CA GLY A 97 15.92 17.87 19.58
C GLY A 97 16.81 19.00 19.04
N ASP A 98 17.62 18.64 18.05
CA ASP A 98 18.55 19.54 17.36
C ASP A 98 18.33 19.51 15.83
N VAL A 99 19.17 20.24 15.09
CA VAL A 99 19.13 20.29 13.62
C VAL A 99 19.19 18.92 12.95
N TRP A 100 19.89 17.93 13.53
CA TRP A 100 20.04 16.60 12.96
C TRP A 100 18.77 15.76 13.15
N HIS A 101 18.11 15.90 14.29
CA HIS A 101 16.79 15.30 14.52
C HIS A 101 15.76 15.86 13.53
N ILE A 102 15.77 17.17 13.30
CA ILE A 102 14.87 17.86 12.36
C ILE A 102 15.14 17.41 10.92
N VAL A 103 16.39 17.52 10.44
CA VAL A 103 16.76 17.21 9.06
C VAL A 103 16.56 15.72 8.74
N SER A 104 16.95 14.82 9.65
CA SER A 104 16.77 13.39 9.41
C SER A 104 15.30 12.96 9.42
N SER A 105 14.48 13.52 10.31
CA SER A 105 13.02 13.32 10.32
C SER A 105 12.36 13.87 9.06
N ALA A 106 12.79 15.05 8.59
CA ALA A 106 12.32 15.66 7.34
C ALA A 106 12.61 14.74 6.14
N ILE A 107 13.83 14.21 6.04
CA ILE A 107 14.24 13.28 4.98
C ILE A 107 13.42 11.98 5.02
N TYR A 108 13.24 11.39 6.20
CA TYR A 108 12.43 10.17 6.35
C TYR A 108 10.97 10.40 5.95
N GLY A 109 10.31 11.41 6.50
CA GLY A 109 8.90 11.68 6.20
C GLY A 109 8.68 12.17 4.76
N ALA A 110 9.59 12.95 4.18
CA ALA A 110 9.49 13.38 2.78
C ALA A 110 9.62 12.20 1.80
N THR A 111 10.49 11.24 2.08
CA THR A 111 10.64 10.03 1.24
C THR A 111 9.45 9.07 1.37
N LEU A 112 8.83 8.96 2.56
CA LEU A 112 7.54 8.29 2.73
C LEU A 112 6.43 8.95 1.90
N ILE A 113 6.26 10.28 2.04
CA ILE A 113 5.24 11.04 1.29
C ILE A 113 5.45 10.86 -0.22
N LEU A 114 6.70 10.95 -0.69
CA LEU A 114 7.04 10.74 -2.10
C LEU A 114 6.65 9.34 -2.59
N LEU A 115 6.96 8.28 -1.83
CA LEU A 115 6.58 6.91 -2.20
C LEU A 115 5.06 6.77 -2.33
N TYR A 116 4.33 7.08 -1.25
CA TYR A 116 2.91 6.84 -1.21
C TYR A 116 2.15 7.71 -2.21
N LEU A 117 2.57 8.97 -2.42
CA LEU A 117 1.97 9.84 -3.42
C LEU A 117 2.26 9.36 -4.84
N ALA A 118 3.52 9.00 -5.16
CA ALA A 118 3.89 8.50 -6.48
C ALA A 118 3.12 7.23 -6.84
N SER A 119 3.00 6.31 -5.87
CA SER A 119 2.26 5.06 -6.04
C SER A 119 0.75 5.26 -6.17
N THR A 120 0.16 6.14 -5.34
CA THR A 120 -1.26 6.51 -5.45
C THR A 120 -1.57 7.11 -6.82
N LEU A 121 -0.69 7.96 -7.35
CA LEU A 121 -0.83 8.55 -8.69
C LEU A 121 -0.59 7.54 -9.81
N TYR A 122 0.36 6.62 -9.66
CA TYR A 122 0.61 5.53 -10.62
C TYR A 122 -0.63 4.64 -10.82
N HIS A 123 -1.27 4.24 -9.72
CA HIS A 123 -2.48 3.41 -9.75
C HIS A 123 -3.77 4.19 -10.05
N GLY A 124 -3.85 5.46 -9.65
CA GLY A 124 -5.02 6.32 -9.89
C GLY A 124 -5.13 6.91 -11.30
N ILE A 125 -4.03 6.96 -12.07
CA ILE A 125 -4.01 7.60 -13.40
C ILE A 125 -4.23 6.56 -14.52
N TYR A 126 -5.23 6.81 -15.35
CA TYR A 126 -5.56 6.00 -16.54
C TYR A 126 -4.84 6.46 -17.82
N HIS A 127 -4.37 7.71 -17.89
CA HIS A 127 -3.72 8.22 -19.10
C HIS A 127 -2.31 7.62 -19.29
N SER A 128 -2.13 6.87 -20.37
CA SER A 128 -0.99 5.97 -20.57
C SER A 128 0.39 6.63 -20.58
N ALA A 129 0.53 7.83 -21.15
CA ALA A 129 1.80 8.58 -21.13
C ALA A 129 2.18 9.01 -19.71
N THR A 130 1.24 9.62 -18.98
CA THR A 130 1.41 10.08 -17.60
C THR A 130 1.64 8.91 -16.65
N LYS A 131 0.94 7.79 -16.84
CA LYS A 131 1.12 6.56 -16.04
C LYS A 131 2.54 6.01 -16.13
N ARG A 132 3.19 6.06 -17.31
CA ARG A 132 4.60 5.64 -17.47
C ARG A 132 5.56 6.50 -16.65
N ILE A 133 5.31 7.80 -16.55
CA ILE A 133 6.13 8.72 -15.74
C ILE A 133 5.97 8.38 -14.26
N PHE A 134 4.73 8.27 -13.76
CA PHE A 134 4.49 7.92 -12.37
C PHE A 134 4.99 6.52 -12.01
N LYS A 135 4.96 5.54 -12.92
CA LYS A 135 5.60 4.24 -12.71
C LYS A 135 7.08 4.35 -12.41
N VAL A 136 7.80 5.20 -13.15
CA VAL A 136 9.24 5.42 -12.94
C VAL A 136 9.48 6.13 -11.61
N ILE A 137 8.66 7.12 -11.25
CA ILE A 137 8.79 7.84 -9.96
C ILE A 137 8.47 6.90 -8.78
N ASP A 138 7.43 6.09 -8.87
CA ASP A 138 7.05 5.07 -7.89
C ASP A 138 8.21 4.10 -7.65
N HIS A 139 8.77 3.49 -8.70
CA HIS A 139 9.91 2.58 -8.56
C HIS A 139 11.18 3.30 -8.07
N ALA A 140 11.41 4.57 -8.45
CA ALA A 140 12.54 5.35 -7.96
C ALA A 140 12.41 5.69 -6.46
N SER A 141 11.19 5.95 -6.00
CA SER A 141 10.91 6.35 -4.62
C SER A 141 11.18 5.23 -3.61
N ILE A 142 11.16 3.96 -4.02
CA ILE A 142 11.57 2.82 -3.17
C ILE A 142 13.06 2.94 -2.80
N TYR A 143 13.95 3.26 -3.75
CA TYR A 143 15.37 3.51 -3.45
C TYR A 143 15.54 4.66 -2.45
N LEU A 144 14.78 5.75 -2.65
CA LEU A 144 14.85 6.93 -1.80
C LEU A 144 14.27 6.68 -0.40
N LEU A 145 13.19 5.90 -0.26
CA LEU A 145 12.65 5.54 1.06
C LEU A 145 13.63 4.64 1.83
N ILE A 146 14.31 3.71 1.18
CA ILE A 146 15.34 2.90 1.85
C ILE A 146 16.39 3.85 2.44
N ALA A 147 16.99 4.76 1.65
CA ALA A 147 17.97 5.72 2.15
C ALA A 147 17.41 6.69 3.22
N GLY A 148 16.17 7.16 3.03
CA GLY A 148 15.48 8.00 4.01
C GLY A 148 15.25 7.30 5.35
N THR A 149 14.94 5.99 5.33
CA THR A 149 14.76 5.16 6.53
C THR A 149 16.06 5.01 7.32
N TYR A 150 17.22 4.86 6.64
CA TYR A 150 18.52 4.80 7.32
C TYR A 150 18.97 6.14 7.93
N THR A 151 18.46 7.26 7.42
CA THR A 151 19.01 8.60 7.70
C THR A 151 18.92 9.00 9.20
N PRO A 152 17.80 8.81 9.92
CA PRO A 152 17.74 9.07 11.36
C PRO A 152 18.73 8.22 12.18
N PHE A 153 18.79 6.91 11.93
CA PHE A 153 19.69 6.03 12.68
C PHE A 153 21.17 6.36 12.42
N THR A 154 21.53 6.73 11.20
CA THR A 154 22.91 7.05 10.83
C THR A 154 23.35 8.44 11.29
N LEU A 155 22.52 9.47 11.13
CA LEU A 155 22.87 10.86 11.43
C LEU A 155 22.55 11.31 12.86
N VAL A 156 21.68 10.61 13.57
CA VAL A 156 21.38 10.87 15.00
C VAL A 156 22.02 9.78 15.86
N SER A 157 21.54 8.54 15.78
CA SER A 157 21.92 7.48 16.74
C SER A 157 23.38 7.03 16.63
N LEU A 158 23.96 6.96 15.42
CA LEU A 158 25.31 6.45 15.21
C LEU A 158 26.37 7.54 15.03
N ARG A 159 26.01 8.78 14.66
CA ARG A 159 26.93 9.84 14.19
C ARG A 159 28.15 10.06 15.10
N GLU A 160 27.91 10.15 16.40
CA GLU A 160 28.95 10.52 17.39
C GLU A 160 29.54 9.30 18.12
N HIS A 161 28.92 8.13 17.97
CA HIS A 161 29.24 6.93 18.74
C HIS A 161 29.84 5.79 17.89
N SER A 162 29.71 5.86 16.57
CA SER A 162 30.28 4.88 15.65
C SER A 162 30.83 5.52 14.38
N GLN A 163 32.07 5.13 14.01
CA GLN A 163 32.69 5.47 12.72
C GLN A 163 31.86 4.98 11.52
N TRP A 164 30.98 4.00 11.73
CA TRP A 164 30.11 3.45 10.69
C TRP A 164 28.88 4.31 10.39
N GLY A 165 28.51 5.28 11.24
CA GLY A 165 27.33 6.13 11.01
C GLY A 165 27.37 6.86 9.67
N TRP A 166 28.42 7.65 9.43
CA TRP A 166 28.64 8.36 8.16
C TRP A 166 28.92 7.40 6.99
N THR A 167 29.68 6.33 7.22
CA THR A 167 30.00 5.34 6.19
C THR A 167 28.73 4.68 5.65
N LEU A 168 27.84 4.23 6.53
CA LEU A 168 26.58 3.61 6.15
C LEU A 168 25.63 4.60 5.49
N PHE A 169 25.54 5.83 6.00
CA PHE A 169 24.75 6.90 5.36
C PHE A 169 25.18 7.11 3.90
N LEU A 170 26.49 7.31 3.65
CA LEU A 170 27.01 7.54 2.32
C LEU A 170 26.81 6.32 1.41
N VAL A 171 27.08 5.09 1.88
CA VAL A 171 26.88 3.87 1.09
C VAL A 171 25.43 3.71 0.67
N VAL A 172 24.46 3.86 1.59
CA VAL A 172 23.05 3.67 1.27
C VAL A 172 22.55 4.76 0.30
N TRP A 173 22.96 6.03 0.48
CA TRP A 173 22.56 7.12 -0.43
C TRP A 173 23.21 7.01 -1.82
N ILE A 174 24.49 6.61 -1.91
CA ILE A 174 25.15 6.35 -3.20
C ILE A 174 24.45 5.21 -3.94
N LEU A 175 24.12 4.11 -3.23
CA LEU A 175 23.38 2.99 -3.82
C LEU A 175 21.96 3.40 -4.24
N ALA A 176 21.29 4.27 -3.49
CA ALA A 176 19.97 4.80 -3.87
C ALA A 176 20.03 5.64 -5.14
N PHE A 177 20.96 6.60 -5.23
CA PHE A 177 21.12 7.42 -6.44
C PHE A 177 21.58 6.60 -7.64
N ALA A 178 22.47 5.62 -7.45
CA ALA A 178 22.87 4.68 -8.51
C ALA A 178 21.68 3.83 -8.97
N GLY A 179 20.85 3.34 -8.05
CA GLY A 179 19.63 2.59 -8.35
C GLY A 179 18.60 3.40 -9.14
N VAL A 180 18.35 4.65 -8.73
CA VAL A 180 17.50 5.60 -9.47
C VAL A 180 18.08 5.90 -10.86
N LEU A 181 19.38 6.16 -10.98
CA LEU A 181 20.03 6.40 -12.27
C LEU A 181 19.91 5.19 -13.22
N LEU A 182 20.16 3.98 -12.73
CA LEU A 182 20.02 2.75 -13.51
C LEU A 182 18.56 2.49 -13.94
N LEU A 183 17.59 2.81 -13.08
CA LEU A 183 16.16 2.76 -13.41
C LEU A 183 15.78 3.77 -14.51
N LEU A 184 16.35 4.98 -14.48
CA LEU A 184 16.12 6.02 -15.50
C LEU A 184 16.79 5.69 -16.84
N LEU A 185 17.97 5.07 -16.83
CA LEU A 185 18.68 4.64 -18.04
C LEU A 185 18.08 3.38 -18.67
N PHE A 186 17.52 2.46 -17.87
CA PHE A 186 16.99 1.18 -18.33
C PHE A 186 15.54 0.94 -17.83
N PRO A 187 14.58 1.83 -18.14
CA PRO A 187 13.20 1.70 -17.70
C PRO A 187 12.58 0.41 -18.23
N GLY A 188 11.79 -0.26 -17.39
CA GLY A 188 11.12 -1.54 -17.71
C GLY A 188 12.03 -2.78 -17.74
N LYS A 189 13.34 -2.66 -17.96
CA LYS A 189 14.27 -3.81 -17.96
C LYS A 189 14.62 -4.22 -16.52
N TYR A 190 14.99 -5.50 -16.32
CA TYR A 190 15.54 -6.03 -15.05
C TYR A 190 14.70 -5.82 -13.78
N SER A 191 13.38 -6.02 -13.84
CA SER A 191 12.47 -5.91 -12.68
C SER A 191 12.92 -6.74 -11.46
N GLY A 192 13.21 -8.03 -11.66
CA GLY A 192 13.68 -8.91 -10.59
C GLY A 192 15.02 -8.47 -9.97
N ALA A 193 15.95 -7.94 -10.78
CA ALA A 193 17.22 -7.45 -10.27
C ALA A 193 17.05 -6.23 -9.35
N ARG A 194 16.11 -5.31 -9.68
CA ARG A 194 15.78 -4.19 -8.78
C ARG A 194 15.30 -4.68 -7.41
N VAL A 195 14.43 -5.69 -7.38
CA VAL A 195 13.94 -6.30 -6.13
C VAL A 195 15.08 -6.86 -5.28
N VAL A 196 16.04 -7.55 -5.91
CA VAL A 196 17.25 -8.03 -5.22
C VAL A 196 18.06 -6.87 -4.64
N VAL A 197 18.28 -5.79 -5.40
CA VAL A 197 19.00 -4.61 -4.91
C VAL A 197 18.25 -3.92 -3.76
N TYR A 198 16.92 -3.81 -3.80
CA TYR A 198 16.13 -3.25 -2.69
C TYR A 198 16.32 -4.05 -1.40
N ILE A 199 16.28 -5.39 -1.48
CA ILE A 199 16.51 -6.26 -0.32
C ILE A 199 17.94 -6.09 0.20
N LEU A 200 18.95 -6.17 -0.68
CA LEU A 200 20.35 -6.03 -0.29
C LEU A 200 20.64 -4.69 0.39
N MET A 201 20.13 -3.58 -0.17
CA MET A 201 20.22 -2.26 0.46
C MET A 201 19.48 -2.19 1.80
N GLY A 202 18.25 -2.76 1.85
CA GLY A 202 17.43 -2.78 3.06
C GLY A 202 18.08 -3.49 4.24
N TRP A 203 18.92 -4.49 3.99
CA TRP A 203 19.59 -5.30 5.04
C TRP A 203 21.00 -4.83 5.41
N LEU A 204 21.55 -3.75 4.84
CA LEU A 204 22.90 -3.24 5.17
C LEU A 204 23.10 -2.90 6.66
N ALA A 205 22.02 -2.60 7.40
CA ALA A 205 22.04 -2.38 8.84
C ALA A 205 22.60 -3.57 9.63
N ILE A 206 22.58 -4.79 9.08
CA ILE A 206 23.10 -5.99 9.74
C ILE A 206 24.61 -5.88 10.05
N PHE A 207 25.37 -5.17 9.22
CA PHE A 207 26.81 -4.96 9.41
C PHE A 207 27.13 -4.07 10.62
N VAL A 208 26.20 -3.19 11.01
CA VAL A 208 26.35 -2.24 12.13
C VAL A 208 25.39 -2.56 13.30
N VAL A 209 24.75 -3.73 13.30
CA VAL A 209 23.66 -4.06 14.24
C VAL A 209 24.09 -3.99 15.70
N LYS A 210 25.38 -4.21 16.01
CA LYS A 210 25.95 -4.07 17.36
C LYS A 210 25.95 -2.63 17.84
N ASP A 211 26.26 -1.69 16.97
CA ASP A 211 26.35 -0.26 17.29
C ASP A 211 24.95 0.33 17.38
N ILE A 212 24.06 -0.06 16.46
CA ILE A 212 22.63 0.26 16.54
C ILE A 212 22.07 -0.24 17.88
N ARG A 213 22.38 -1.47 18.31
CA ARG A 213 21.91 -2.02 19.59
C ARG A 213 22.33 -1.19 20.79
N GLN A 214 23.55 -0.65 20.75
CA GLN A 214 24.07 0.20 21.83
C GLN A 214 23.40 1.58 21.84
N ALA A 215 23.11 2.14 20.66
CA ALA A 215 22.50 3.46 20.53
C ALA A 215 20.99 3.49 20.84
N ILE A 216 20.21 2.54 20.31
CA ILE A 216 18.72 2.55 20.41
C ILE A 216 18.14 1.42 21.29
N GLY A 217 19.00 0.60 21.89
CA GLY A 217 18.60 -0.51 22.75
C GLY A 217 17.89 -1.65 22.03
N VAL A 218 17.44 -2.65 22.82
CA VAL A 218 16.73 -3.84 22.31
C VAL A 218 15.32 -3.51 21.81
N GLY A 219 14.64 -2.55 22.44
CA GLY A 219 13.32 -2.08 22.00
C GLY A 219 13.36 -1.46 20.61
N GLY A 220 14.29 -0.52 20.36
CA GLY A 220 14.49 0.08 19.04
C GLY A 220 14.80 -0.96 17.97
N ILE A 221 15.78 -1.85 18.22
CA ILE A 221 16.10 -2.95 17.29
C ILE A 221 14.90 -3.85 16.99
N SER A 222 14.04 -4.13 17.97
CA SER A 222 12.87 -4.98 17.74
C SER A 222 11.93 -4.38 16.70
N TRP A 223 11.78 -3.05 16.69
CA TRP A 223 11.04 -2.33 15.64
C TRP A 223 11.74 -2.33 14.28
N LEU A 224 13.08 -2.18 14.21
CA LEU A 224 13.82 -2.27 12.94
C LEU A 224 13.72 -3.68 12.34
N VAL A 225 13.87 -4.73 13.16
CA VAL A 225 13.75 -6.12 12.70
C VAL A 225 12.32 -6.40 12.25
N ALA A 226 11.31 -5.96 12.99
CA ALA A 226 9.91 -6.08 12.56
C ALA A 226 9.66 -5.36 11.22
N GLY A 227 10.21 -4.14 11.04
CA GLY A 227 10.09 -3.37 9.81
C GLY A 227 10.78 -4.03 8.61
N GLY A 228 12.04 -4.44 8.76
CA GLY A 228 12.81 -5.13 7.72
C GLY A 228 12.22 -6.49 7.33
N LEU A 229 11.71 -7.26 8.30
CA LEU A 229 10.96 -8.49 8.04
C LEU A 229 9.64 -8.19 7.33
N SER A 230 8.90 -7.15 7.71
CA SER A 230 7.66 -6.76 7.04
C SER A 230 7.88 -6.47 5.56
N TYR A 231 8.89 -5.64 5.22
CA TYR A 231 9.26 -5.40 3.82
C TYR A 231 9.67 -6.69 3.09
N THR A 232 10.51 -7.52 3.70
CA THR A 232 11.04 -8.75 3.08
C THR A 232 9.94 -9.79 2.82
N ILE A 233 9.02 -9.97 3.78
CA ILE A 233 7.85 -10.85 3.63
C ILE A 233 6.89 -10.27 2.58
N GLY A 234 6.71 -8.95 2.53
CA GLY A 234 5.93 -8.28 1.51
C GLY A 234 6.37 -8.62 0.08
N VAL A 235 7.68 -8.78 -0.17
CA VAL A 235 8.20 -9.18 -1.49
C VAL A 235 7.69 -10.56 -1.92
N ILE A 236 7.44 -11.49 -0.99
CA ILE A 236 6.87 -12.80 -1.30
C ILE A 236 5.48 -12.65 -1.92
N PHE A 237 4.66 -11.74 -1.37
CA PHE A 237 3.34 -11.43 -1.92
C PHE A 237 3.45 -10.68 -3.25
N TYR A 238 4.35 -9.71 -3.38
CA TYR A 238 4.60 -9.00 -4.64
C TYR A 238 4.93 -9.96 -5.81
N LEU A 239 5.75 -10.99 -5.57
CA LEU A 239 6.13 -11.99 -6.57
C LEU A 239 5.09 -13.11 -6.77
N TRP A 240 3.97 -13.11 -6.04
CA TRP A 240 2.95 -14.15 -6.11
C TRP A 240 1.85 -13.78 -7.13
N ASP A 241 2.18 -13.83 -8.43
CA ASP A 241 1.29 -13.42 -9.54
C ASP A 241 -0.09 -14.13 -9.58
N ARG A 242 -0.21 -15.30 -8.96
CA ARG A 242 -1.47 -16.08 -8.90
C ARG A 242 -2.42 -15.68 -7.75
N LEU A 243 -1.99 -14.82 -6.82
CA LEU A 243 -2.80 -14.42 -5.68
C LEU A 243 -3.63 -13.17 -6.04
N PRO A 244 -4.96 -13.17 -5.91
CA PRO A 244 -5.75 -11.96 -6.16
C PRO A 244 -5.37 -10.87 -5.16
N PHE A 245 -5.29 -9.62 -5.62
CA PHE A 245 -4.84 -8.47 -4.82
C PHE A 245 -3.43 -8.61 -4.22
N ASN A 246 -2.55 -9.43 -4.81
CA ASN A 246 -1.15 -9.60 -4.38
C ASN A 246 -0.40 -8.27 -4.14
N HIS A 247 -0.56 -7.31 -5.04
CA HIS A 247 0.07 -5.99 -4.98
C HIS A 247 -0.47 -5.13 -3.83
N ALA A 248 -1.79 -5.13 -3.59
CA ALA A 248 -2.40 -4.45 -2.46
C ALA A 248 -2.02 -5.10 -1.12
N ILE A 249 -1.82 -6.42 -1.07
CA ILE A 249 -1.27 -7.11 0.11
C ILE A 249 0.18 -6.66 0.35
N TRP A 250 1.00 -6.58 -0.70
CA TRP A 250 2.36 -6.02 -0.62
C TRP A 250 2.35 -4.57 -0.09
N HIS A 251 1.43 -3.71 -0.55
CA HIS A 251 1.25 -2.34 -0.02
C HIS A 251 0.98 -2.31 1.49
N LEU A 252 0.20 -3.25 2.03
CA LEU A 252 -0.04 -3.34 3.47
C LEU A 252 1.23 -3.73 4.25
N PHE A 253 2.08 -4.60 3.69
CA PHE A 253 3.39 -4.92 4.27
C PHE A 253 4.37 -3.73 4.20
N VAL A 254 4.35 -2.96 3.11
CA VAL A 254 5.13 -1.72 2.98
C VAL A 254 4.70 -0.68 4.02
N LEU A 255 3.38 -0.51 4.21
CA LEU A 255 2.82 0.39 5.21
C LEU A 255 3.14 -0.07 6.64
N SER A 256 3.03 -1.36 6.93
CA SER A 256 3.39 -1.94 8.24
C SER A 256 4.89 -1.76 8.53
N GLY A 257 5.76 -2.01 7.55
CA GLY A 257 7.20 -1.77 7.68
C GLY A 257 7.55 -0.31 7.93
N SER A 258 6.85 0.61 7.26
CA SER A 258 6.98 2.06 7.46
C SER A 258 6.53 2.50 8.86
N LEU A 259 5.43 1.93 9.37
CA LEU A 259 4.96 2.19 10.74
C LEU A 259 5.96 1.69 11.78
N CYS A 260 6.54 0.49 11.59
CA CYS A 260 7.57 -0.01 12.49
C CYS A 260 8.80 0.93 12.57
N HIS A 261 9.31 1.38 11.41
CA HIS A 261 10.43 2.33 11.40
C HIS A 261 10.05 3.71 11.95
N PHE A 262 8.82 4.18 11.69
CA PHE A 262 8.30 5.41 12.29
C PHE A 262 8.30 5.36 13.82
N PHE A 263 7.79 4.28 14.42
CA PHE A 263 7.80 4.12 15.88
C PHE A 263 9.20 3.90 16.45
N ALA A 264 10.10 3.24 15.72
CA ALA A 264 11.52 3.17 16.09
C ALA A 264 12.15 4.56 16.18
N ILE A 265 11.90 5.42 15.19
CA ILE A 265 12.42 6.79 15.16
C ILE A 265 11.80 7.62 16.29
N LEU A 266 10.47 7.62 16.41
CA LEU A 266 9.74 8.43 17.39
C LEU A 266 10.11 8.10 18.85
N PHE A 267 10.32 6.82 19.17
CA PHE A 267 10.53 6.39 20.56
C PHE A 267 11.99 6.12 20.95
N TYR A 268 12.89 5.90 19.98
CA TYR A 268 14.29 5.51 20.26
C TYR A 268 15.35 6.32 19.51
N VAL A 269 14.98 7.19 18.56
CA VAL A 269 15.93 8.10 17.87
C VAL A 269 15.68 9.54 18.27
N LEU A 270 14.42 9.97 18.36
CA LEU A 270 14.07 11.29 18.87
C LEU A 270 14.22 11.36 20.40
N PRO A 271 14.50 12.55 20.96
CA PRO A 271 14.64 12.71 22.41
C PRO A 271 13.30 12.41 23.09
N PRO A 272 13.31 11.85 24.32
CA PRO A 272 12.08 11.58 25.05
C PRO A 272 11.26 12.85 25.24
N ILE A 273 9.96 12.78 24.96
CA ILE A 273 9.01 13.85 25.30
C ILE A 273 8.99 13.96 26.82
N ARG A 274 9.64 15.00 27.35
CA ARG A 274 9.64 15.32 28.78
C ARG A 274 8.54 16.33 29.06
N ASN A 275 7.64 15.95 29.98
CA ASN A 275 6.66 16.83 30.63
C ASN A 275 7.31 17.52 31.84
#